data_AF-A0A820I7M2-F1
#
_entry.id   AF-A0A820I7M2-F1
#
_cell.length_a   1.000
_cell.length_b   1.000
_cell.length_c   1.000
_cell.angle_alpha   90.00
_cell.angle_beta   90.00
_cell.angle_gamma   90.00
#
_symmetry.space_group_name_H-M   'P 1'
#
loop_
_entity.id
_entity.type
_entity.pdbx_description
1 polymer ?
#
loop_
_entity_poly.entity_id
_entity_poly.type
_entity_poly.pdbx_seq_one_letter_code
_entity_poly.pdbx_strand_id
1 'polypeptide(L)'
;MGVTFLPDNDKKDRYFYQILIFTGHRKDAGTKSKVHIVLSGDKDETRIRTLSDSHRQIFQRGGVNAFLMSVPKSLGLLNYA
;
A
#
# COMPACT_ATOMS: atom_id res chain seq x y z
N MET A 1 13.80 4.47 -8.04
CA MET A 1 12.47 4.13 -7.49
C MET A 1 12.59 2.77 -6.82
N GLY A 2 12.35 2.68 -5.51
CA GLY A 2 12.37 1.42 -4.77
C GLY A 2 10.99 1.06 -4.23
N VAL A 3 10.74 -0.24 -4.06
CA VAL A 3 9.52 -0.76 -3.42
C VAL A 3 9.70 -0.77 -1.90
N THR A 4 8.72 -0.28 -1.15
CA THR A 4 8.71 -0.32 0.32
C THR A 4 7.90 -1.51 0.80
N PHE A 5 8.49 -2.36 1.65
CA PHE A 5 7.75 -3.42 2.32
C PHE A 5 6.94 -2.82 3.48
N LEU A 6 5.67 -3.21 3.61
CA LEU A 6 4.87 -2.74 4.73
C LEU A 6 5.45 -3.26 6.07
N PRO A 7 5.39 -2.44 7.13
CA PRO A 7 6.02 -2.76 8.42
C PRO A 7 5.41 -3.98 9.11
N ASP A 8 4.19 -4.36 8.75
CA ASP A 8 3.45 -5.49 9.30
C ASP A 8 3.50 -6.75 8.41
N ASN A 9 4.35 -6.76 7.38
CA ASN A 9 4.57 -7.96 6.59
C ASN A 9 5.24 -9.07 7.43
N ASP A 10 4.78 -10.31 7.25
CA ASP A 10 5.37 -11.50 7.87
C ASP A 10 6.11 -12.34 6.81
N LYS A 11 7.30 -12.84 7.14
CA LYS A 11 8.11 -13.71 6.25
C LYS A 11 7.43 -15.06 5.95
N LYS A 12 6.45 -15.46 6.77
CA LYS A 12 5.66 -16.69 6.59
C LYS A 12 4.53 -16.52 5.59
N ASP A 13 4.14 -15.29 5.29
CA ASP A 13 3.10 -15.00 4.32
C ASP A 13 3.53 -15.45 2.92
N ARG A 14 2.55 -15.92 2.14
CA ARG A 14 2.81 -16.53 0.82
C ARG A 14 2.16 -15.78 -0.33
N TYR A 15 1.39 -14.74 -0.05
CA TYR A 15 0.69 -13.95 -1.05
C TYR A 15 1.10 -12.50 -0.92
N PHE A 16 1.39 -11.87 -2.06
CA PHE A 16 1.93 -10.52 -2.11
C PHE A 16 1.12 -9.67 -3.08
N TYR A 17 0.83 -8.44 -2.65
CA TYR A 17 0.12 -7.43 -3.43
C TYR A 17 1.04 -6.22 -3.60
N GLN A 18 1.31 -5.84 -4.84
CA GLN A 18 2.01 -4.60 -5.15
C GLN A 18 1.00 -3.47 -5.27
N ILE A 19 1.18 -2.44 -4.45
CA ILE A 19 0.31 -1.27 -4.39
C ILE A 19 1.10 -0.09 -4.96
N LEU A 20 0.60 0.50 -6.04
CA LEU A 20 1.14 1.71 -6.65
C LEU A 20 0.23 2.89 -6.35
N ILE A 21 0.78 3.92 -5.71
CA ILE A 21 0.07 5.16 -5.42
C ILE A 21 0.65 6.26 -6.28
N PHE A 22 -0.21 6.85 -7.12
CA PHE A 22 0.08 8.02 -7.94
C PHE A 22 -0.55 9.23 -7.27
N THR A 23 0.28 10.11 -6.71
CA THR A 23 -0.20 11.37 -6.14
C THR A 23 -0.31 12.40 -7.26
N GLY A 24 -1.48 13.06 -7.36
CA GLY A 24 -1.77 14.00 -8.44
C GLY A 24 -0.80 15.19 -8.53
N HIS A 25 -0.83 15.89 -9.67
CA HIS A 25 0.05 17.03 -9.96
C HIS A 25 -0.53 18.40 -9.57
N ARG A 26 -1.80 18.46 -9.16
CA ARG A 26 -2.44 19.72 -8.74
C ARG A 26 -1.69 20.34 -7.56
N LYS A 27 -1.78 21.66 -7.43
CA LYS A 27 -1.26 22.38 -6.26
C LYS A 27 -1.87 21.73 -5.00
N ASP A 28 -1.03 21.52 -3.99
CA ASP A 28 -1.41 20.95 -2.69
C ASP A 28 -1.95 19.50 -2.73
N ALA A 29 -1.67 18.74 -3.80
CA ALA A 29 -2.06 17.32 -3.91
C ALA A 29 -1.25 16.36 -3.03
N GLY A 30 -0.12 16.80 -2.50
CA GLY A 30 0.71 15.99 -1.60
C GLY A 30 0.21 16.03 -0.16
N THR A 31 0.59 15.06 0.65
CA THR A 31 0.21 15.01 2.08
C THR A 31 1.36 14.54 2.97
N LYS A 32 1.32 14.98 4.24
CA LYS A 32 2.16 14.48 5.34
C LYS A 32 1.37 13.65 6.35
N SER A 33 0.07 13.47 6.12
CA SER A 33 -0.80 12.65 6.97
C SER A 33 -0.40 11.17 6.87
N LYS A 34 -0.76 10.40 7.90
CA LYS A 34 -0.68 8.94 7.83
C LYS A 34 -1.76 8.42 6.88
N VAL A 35 -1.36 7.61 5.91
CA VAL A 35 -2.27 6.98 4.95
C VAL A 35 -2.39 5.50 5.29
N HIS A 36 -3.64 5.04 5.36
CA HIS A 36 -3.98 3.66 5.67
C HIS A 36 -4.90 3.10 4.59
N ILE A 37 -4.82 1.79 4.37
CA ILE A 37 -5.70 1.08 3.43
C ILE A 37 -6.22 -0.21 4.05
N VAL A 38 -7.33 -0.69 3.50
CA VAL A 38 -7.85 -2.04 3.68
C VAL A 38 -8.08 -2.59 2.27
N LEU A 39 -7.55 -3.78 1.98
CA LEU A 39 -7.81 -4.48 0.73
C LEU A 39 -8.88 -5.55 0.99
N SER A 40 -9.96 -5.52 0.22
CA SER A 40 -11.03 -6.51 0.26
C SER A 40 -11.02 -7.32 -1.02
N GLY A 41 -11.15 -8.64 -0.91
CA GLY A 41 -11.46 -9.52 -2.01
C GLY A 41 -12.60 -10.47 -1.67
N ASP A 42 -13.03 -11.27 -2.64
CA ASP A 42 -14.16 -12.20 -2.50
C ASP A 42 -13.94 -13.31 -1.47
N LYS A 43 -12.69 -13.58 -1.06
CA LYS A 43 -12.36 -14.60 -0.04
C LYS A 43 -12.10 -14.04 1.34
N ASP A 44 -11.56 -12.83 1.44
CA ASP A 44 -11.17 -12.23 2.72
C ASP A 44 -10.89 -10.72 2.57
N GLU A 45 -10.72 -10.03 3.71
CA GLU A 45 -10.24 -8.66 3.77
C GLU A 45 -9.01 -8.53 4.67
N THR A 46 -8.18 -7.52 4.41
CA THR A 46 -7.05 -7.23 5.29
C THR A 46 -7.49 -6.44 6.52
N ARG A 47 -6.71 -6.52 7.61
CA ARG A 47 -6.73 -5.47 8.64
C ARG A 47 -6.21 -4.14 8.08
N ILE A 48 -6.30 -3.07 8.87
CA ILE A 48 -5.74 -1.76 8.52
C ILE A 48 -4.24 -1.89 8.23
N ARG A 49 -3.82 -1.51 7.03
CA ARG A 49 -2.43 -1.52 6.59
C ARG A 49 -1.90 -0.10 6.52
N THR A 50 -0.78 0.17 7.18
CA THR A 50 -0.18 1.50 7.20
C THR A 50 0.84 1.63 6.07
N LEU A 51 0.67 2.63 5.23
CA LEU A 51 1.60 2.92 4.14
C LEU A 51 2.64 3.93 4.62
N SER A 52 3.83 3.43 4.93
CA SER A 52 4.91 4.21 5.53
C SER A 52 6.26 3.85 4.92
N ASP A 53 7.16 4.82 4.81
CA ASP A 53 8.54 4.64 4.41
C ASP A 53 9.43 5.46 5.35
N SER A 54 10.39 4.80 6.02
CA SER A 54 11.30 5.44 6.99
C SER A 54 12.45 6.22 6.33
N HIS A 55 12.68 6.03 5.03
CA HIS A 55 13.83 6.57 4.31
C HIS A 55 13.45 7.67 3.32
N ARG A 56 12.17 7.74 2.92
CA ARG A 56 11.70 8.65 1.87
C ARG A 56 10.43 9.39 2.29
N GLN A 57 10.30 10.63 1.82
CA GLN A 57 9.02 11.31 1.83
C GLN A 57 8.10 10.65 0.78
N ILE A 58 6.95 10.17 1.23
CA ILE A 58 5.92 9.54 0.41
C ILE A 58 4.73 10.48 0.24
N PHE A 59 3.85 10.19 -0.70
CA PHE A 59 2.66 10.96 -1.05
C PHE A 59 2.96 12.42 -1.42
N GLN A 60 4.09 12.64 -2.10
CA GLN A 60 4.47 13.95 -2.61
C GLN A 60 3.76 14.21 -3.94
N ARG A 61 3.38 15.47 -4.20
CA ARG A 61 2.75 15.90 -5.46
C ARG A 61 3.53 15.38 -6.67
N GLY A 62 2.83 14.74 -7.61
CA GLY A 62 3.43 14.13 -8.80
C GLY A 62 4.31 12.91 -8.53
N GLY A 63 4.36 12.45 -7.29
CA GLY A 63 5.14 11.30 -6.86
C GLY A 63 4.42 9.98 -7.14
N VAL A 64 5.23 8.93 -7.33
CA VAL A 64 4.77 7.55 -7.37
C VAL A 64 5.45 6.78 -6.25
N ASN A 65 4.66 6.15 -5.39
CA ASN A 65 5.15 5.31 -4.31
C ASN A 65 4.67 3.87 -4.52
N ALA A 66 5.61 2.93 -4.46
CA ALA A 66 5.35 1.50 -4.59
C ALA A 66 5.50 0.81 -3.24
N PHE A 67 4.49 0.06 -2.83
CA PHE A 67 4.49 -0.72 -1.60
C PHE A 67 4.27 -2.20 -1.91
N LEU A 68 4.90 -3.09 -1.14
CA LEU A 68 4.62 -4.52 -1.18
C LEU A 68 3.96 -4.94 0.14
N MET A 69 2.77 -5.48 0.04
CA MET A 69 1.98 -5.99 1.16
C MET A 69 1.92 -7.52 1.10
N SER A 70 2.23 -8.18 2.21
CA SER A 70 2.05 -9.63 2.35
C SER A 70 0.77 -9.96 3.11
N VAL A 71 0.18 -11.11 2.80
CA VAL A 71 -0.95 -11.70 3.52
C VAL A 71 -0.81 -13.24 3.58
N PRO A 72 -1.34 -13.88 4.63
CA PRO A 72 -1.15 -15.32 4.85
C PRO A 72 -1.94 -16.19 3.86
N LYS A 73 -3.07 -15.68 3.34
CA LYS A 73 -3.97 -16.36 2.40
C LYS A 73 -4.36 -15.43 1.26
N SER A 74 -4.69 -16.00 0.10
CA SER A 74 -5.22 -15.24 -1.03
C SER A 74 -6.50 -14.51 -0.63
N LEU A 75 -6.58 -13.20 -0.93
CA LEU A 75 -7.83 -12.43 -0.81
C LEU A 75 -8.84 -12.79 -1.91
N GLY A 76 -8.41 -13.60 -2.90
CA GLY A 76 -9.18 -13.93 -4.09
C GLY A 76 -9.27 -12.77 -5.08
N LEU A 77 -10.41 -12.65 -5.77
CA LEU A 77 -10.66 -11.53 -6.68
C LEU A 77 -10.84 -10.26 -5.85
N LEU A 78 -10.06 -9.22 -6.15
CA LEU A 78 -10.17 -7.95 -5.43
C LEU A 78 -11.51 -7.29 -5.75
N ASN A 79 -12.21 -6.86 -4.71
CA ASN A 79 -13.43 -6.10 -4.83
C ASN A 79 -13.08 -4.62 -5.03
N TYR A 80 -13.97 -3.88 -5.71
CA TYR A 80 -13.83 -2.42 -5.89
C TYR A 80 -12.55 -1.98 -6.62
N ALA A 81 -11.96 -2.89 -7.41
CA ALA A 81 -10.81 -2.64 -8.28
C ALA A 81 -11.19 -1.97 -9.60
#